data_AF-A0A2G5LC46-F1
#
_entry.id   AF-A0A2G5LC46-F1
#
_cell.length_a   1.000
_cell.length_b   1.000
_cell.length_c   1.000
_cell.angle_alpha   90.00
_cell.angle_beta   90.00
_cell.angle_gamma   90.00
#
_symmetry.space_group_name_H-M   'P 1'
#
loop_
_entity.id
_entity.type
_entity.pdbx_description
1 polymer ?
#
loop_
_entity_poly.entity_id
_entity_poly.type
_entity_poly.pdbx_seq_one_letter_code
_entity_poly.pdbx_strand_id
1 'polypeptide(L)'
;MSEIANKLAQLENRGYKKSTDVLGEYHKGADLYSKRLRDGVYVIFSHYNKGKKEYLQGFDCWLSLFNSIPDIGKTKSISTDTIRLSFDFKEDWKLLASKIEAVQSAIV
;
A
#
# COMPACT_ATOMS: atom_id res chain seq x y z
N MET A 1 -8.82 -20.48 5.92
CA MET A 1 -8.56 -19.21 5.21
C MET A 1 -7.06 -19.13 4.97
N SER A 2 -6.60 -18.79 3.76
CA SER A 2 -5.16 -18.64 3.49
C SER A 2 -4.59 -17.42 4.22
N GLU A 3 -3.28 -17.41 4.46
CA GLU A 3 -2.57 -16.29 5.06
C GLU A 3 -2.73 -15.02 4.22
N ILE A 4 -2.66 -15.14 2.89
CA ILE A 4 -2.92 -14.03 1.97
C ILE A 4 -4.35 -13.49 2.13
N ALA A 5 -5.37 -14.35 2.21
CA ALA A 5 -6.75 -13.91 2.41
C ALA A 5 -6.92 -13.14 3.73
N ASN A 6 -6.25 -13.59 4.80
CA ASN A 6 -6.24 -12.87 6.08
C ASN A 6 -5.55 -11.50 5.98
N LYS A 7 -4.44 -11.38 5.24
CA LYS A 7 -3.73 -10.10 5.00
C LYS A 7 -4.61 -9.13 4.20
N LEU A 8 -5.32 -9.62 3.18
CA LEU A 8 -6.27 -8.82 2.41
C LEU A 8 -7.44 -8.32 3.25
N ALA A 9 -8.07 -9.21 4.02
CA ALA A 9 -9.14 -8.82 4.94
C ALA A 9 -8.66 -7.80 5.98
N GLN A 10 -7.40 -7.90 6.44
CA GLN A 10 -6.80 -6.92 7.33
C GLN A 10 -6.66 -5.53 6.71
N LEU A 11 -6.36 -5.43 5.41
CA LEU A 11 -6.31 -4.15 4.68
C LEU A 11 -7.73 -3.59 4.51
N GLU A 12 -8.67 -4.41 4.08
CA GLU A 12 -10.07 -4.01 3.87
C GLU A 12 -10.71 -3.50 5.17
N ASN A 13 -10.55 -4.25 6.28
CA ASN A 13 -11.04 -3.85 7.60
C ASN A 13 -10.39 -2.56 8.13
N ARG A 14 -9.21 -2.20 7.63
CA ARG A 14 -8.53 -0.93 7.97
C ARG A 14 -8.91 0.21 7.03
N GLY A 15 -9.84 -0.01 6.10
CA GLY A 15 -10.40 1.00 5.19
C GLY A 15 -9.53 1.29 3.97
N TYR A 16 -8.64 0.37 3.59
CA TYR A 16 -7.90 0.50 2.34
C TYR A 16 -8.82 0.23 1.14
N LYS A 17 -8.70 1.05 0.10
CA LYS A 17 -9.45 0.93 -1.16
C LYS A 17 -8.62 0.20 -2.19
N LYS A 18 -9.26 -0.75 -2.87
CA LYS A 18 -8.62 -1.56 -3.90
C LYS A 18 -8.60 -0.84 -5.25
N SER A 19 -7.46 -0.90 -5.95
CA SER A 19 -7.32 -0.57 -7.37
C SER A 19 -6.33 -1.53 -8.04
N THR A 20 -5.99 -1.29 -9.31
CA THR A 20 -5.01 -2.08 -10.06
C THR A 20 -3.90 -1.17 -10.55
N ASP A 21 -2.64 -1.61 -10.46
CA ASP A 21 -1.49 -0.89 -10.99
C ASP A 21 -1.36 -1.09 -12.50
N VAL A 22 -2.15 -0.36 -13.27
CA VAL A 22 -2.13 -0.39 -14.74
C VAL A 22 -0.83 0.20 -15.28
N LEU A 23 -0.32 1.25 -14.63
CA LEU A 23 0.90 1.93 -15.02
C LEU A 23 2.15 1.09 -14.75
N GLY A 24 2.16 0.34 -13.64
CA GLY A 24 3.30 -0.45 -13.19
C GLY A 24 4.33 0.35 -12.39
N GLU A 25 3.89 1.37 -11.66
CA GLU A 25 4.79 2.15 -10.79
C GLU A 25 5.32 1.31 -9.62
N TYR A 26 4.49 0.43 -9.06
CA TYR A 26 4.86 -0.47 -7.96
C TYR A 26 5.12 -1.88 -8.49
N HIS A 27 4.15 -2.43 -9.21
CA HIS A 27 4.26 -3.71 -9.91
C HIS A 27 3.13 -3.83 -10.93
N LYS A 28 3.47 -3.87 -12.23
CA LYS A 28 2.47 -3.85 -13.30
C LYS A 28 1.44 -4.98 -13.16
N GLY A 29 0.17 -4.61 -13.10
CA GLY A 29 -0.97 -5.52 -12.95
C GLY A 29 -1.22 -6.00 -11.52
N ALA A 30 -0.46 -5.54 -10.53
CA ALA A 30 -0.73 -5.86 -9.13
C ALA A 30 -2.03 -5.23 -8.64
N ASP A 31 -2.67 -5.89 -7.68
CA ASP A 31 -3.72 -5.26 -6.88
C ASP A 31 -3.06 -4.26 -5.92
N LEU A 32 -3.53 -3.02 -5.95
CA LEU A 32 -3.13 -1.98 -5.02
C LEU A 32 -4.20 -1.80 -3.95
N TYR A 33 -3.75 -1.54 -2.72
CA TYR A 33 -4.61 -1.22 -1.59
C TYR A 33 -4.14 0.12 -1.02
N SER A 34 -4.94 1.15 -1.19
CA SER A 34 -4.56 2.53 -0.88
C SER A 34 -5.43 3.14 0.21
N LYS A 35 -4.83 3.93 1.10
CA LYS A 35 -5.54 4.69 2.12
C LYS A 35 -4.97 6.10 2.22
N ARG A 36 -5.86 7.09 2.20
CA ARG A 36 -5.49 8.51 2.37
C ARG A 36 -5.06 8.76 3.80
N LEU A 37 -3.92 9.43 3.99
CA LEU A 37 -3.47 9.93 5.29
C LEU A 37 -3.83 11.40 5.49
N ARG A 38 -3.61 12.20 4.45
CA ARG A 38 -3.96 13.64 4.37
C ARG A 38 -4.08 14.07 2.91
N ASP A 39 -4.17 15.36 2.66
CA ASP A 39 -4.23 15.91 1.30
C ASP A 39 -3.00 15.48 0.48
N GLY A 40 -3.29 14.80 -0.63
CA GLY A 40 -2.33 14.24 -1.56
C GLY A 40 -1.52 13.03 -1.08
N VAL A 41 -1.45 12.72 0.22
CA VAL A 41 -0.56 11.66 0.74
C VAL A 41 -1.34 10.37 1.03
N TYR A 42 -0.83 9.26 0.50
CA TYR A 42 -1.45 7.94 0.56
C TYR A 42 -0.46 6.86 1.02
N VAL A 43 -0.93 5.93 1.85
CA VAL A 43 -0.25 4.64 2.05
C VAL A 43 -0.75 3.69 0.98
N ILE A 44 0.17 2.99 0.33
CA ILE A 44 -0.14 2.06 -0.75
C ILE A 44 0.54 0.72 -0.46
N PHE A 45 -0.27 -0.33 -0.46
CA PHE A 45 0.23 -1.70 -0.51
C PHE A 45 0.09 -2.25 -1.92
N SER A 46 1.16 -2.85 -2.45
CA SER A 46 1.16 -3.56 -3.73
C SER A 46 1.24 -5.07 -3.48
N HIS A 47 0.25 -5.83 -3.96
CA HIS A 47 0.22 -7.29 -3.85
C HIS A 47 0.96 -7.94 -5.03
N TYR A 48 2.23 -8.30 -4.84
CA TYR A 48 3.03 -8.94 -5.87
C TYR A 48 2.73 -10.44 -5.99
N ASN A 49 3.03 -11.01 -7.18
CA ASN A 49 2.86 -12.44 -7.50
C ASN A 49 1.46 -13.01 -7.25
N LYS A 50 0.42 -12.17 -7.26
CA LYS A 50 -0.98 -12.58 -7.06
C LYS A 50 -1.34 -13.81 -7.92
N GLY A 51 -1.96 -14.81 -7.30
CA GLY A 51 -2.38 -16.04 -7.97
C GLY A 51 -1.28 -17.10 -8.15
N LYS A 52 -0.04 -16.81 -7.72
CA LYS A 52 1.01 -17.82 -7.58
C LYS A 52 0.85 -18.61 -6.28
N LYS A 53 1.76 -19.55 -6.00
CA LYS A 53 1.79 -20.26 -4.71
C LYS A 53 1.94 -19.26 -3.57
N GLU A 54 1.31 -19.53 -2.44
CA GLU A 54 1.19 -18.60 -1.31
C GLU A 54 2.53 -18.06 -0.79
N TYR A 55 3.54 -18.92 -0.66
CA TYR A 55 4.88 -18.51 -0.21
C TYR A 55 5.64 -17.61 -1.20
N LEU A 56 5.12 -17.41 -2.41
CA LEU A 56 5.66 -16.48 -3.40
C LEU A 56 4.90 -15.15 -3.43
N GLN A 57 3.74 -15.07 -2.76
CA GLN A 57 2.91 -13.88 -2.69
C GLN A 57 3.31 -13.03 -1.49
N GLY A 58 3.07 -11.72 -1.59
CA GLY A 58 3.32 -10.80 -0.48
C GLY A 58 2.99 -9.37 -0.85
N PHE A 59 3.38 -8.45 0.02
CA PHE A 59 2.99 -7.05 -0.09
C PHE A 59 4.20 -6.15 0.10
N ASP A 60 4.34 -5.15 -0.76
CA ASP A 60 5.25 -4.02 -0.53
C ASP A 60 4.43 -2.82 -0.07
N CYS A 61 4.99 -2.01 0.83
CA CYS A 61 4.34 -0.85 1.41
C CYS A 61 5.10 0.44 1.09
N TRP A 62 4.34 1.44 0.65
CA TRP A 62 4.83 2.71 0.15
C TRP A 62 4.04 3.88 0.74
N LEU A 63 4.68 5.03 0.81
CA LEU A 63 4.05 6.32 0.99
C LEU A 63 4.17 7.08 -0.33
N SER A 64 3.07 7.55 -0.89
CA SER A 64 3.10 8.24 -2.18
C SER A 64 2.22 9.48 -2.19
N LEU A 65 2.65 10.47 -2.98
CA LEU A 65 1.95 11.72 -3.20
C LEU A 65 1.23 11.67 -4.57
N PHE A 66 -0.08 11.87 -4.56
CA PHE A 66 -0.93 11.96 -5.75
C PHE A 66 -1.87 13.16 -5.66
N ASN A 67 -2.45 13.58 -6.79
CA ASN A 67 -3.50 14.60 -6.76
C ASN A 67 -4.81 14.06 -6.18
N SER A 68 -5.14 12.78 -6.45
CA SER A 68 -6.39 12.18 -6.00
C SER A 68 -6.33 10.65 -5.90
N ILE A 69 -7.27 10.03 -5.18
CA ILE A 69 -7.38 8.55 -5.09
C ILE A 69 -7.57 7.88 -6.46
N PRO A 70 -8.45 8.38 -7.37
CA PRO A 70 -8.65 7.76 -8.68
C PRO A 70 -7.41 7.65 -9.57
N ASP A 71 -6.37 8.44 -9.28
CA ASP A 71 -5.10 8.45 -10.01
C ASP A 71 -4.20 7.27 -9.66
N ILE A 72 -4.37 6.69 -8.46
CA ILE A 72 -3.50 5.63 -7.92
C ILE A 72 -3.60 4.37 -8.80
N GLY A 73 -2.46 4.00 -9.39
CA GLY A 73 -2.34 2.87 -10.33
C GLY A 73 -2.59 3.24 -11.79
N LYS A 74 -2.92 4.50 -12.10
CA LYS A 74 -3.18 4.98 -13.47
C LYS A 74 -2.20 6.05 -13.94
N THR A 75 -1.71 6.87 -13.02
CA THR A 75 -0.71 7.92 -13.28
C THR A 75 0.50 7.74 -12.37
N LYS A 76 1.61 8.41 -12.69
CA LYS A 76 2.79 8.42 -11.82
C LYS A 76 2.48 9.25 -10.58
N SER A 77 2.95 8.80 -9.42
CA SER A 77 3.00 9.63 -8.23
C SER A 77 3.87 10.88 -8.47
N ILE A 78 3.57 11.94 -7.75
CA ILE A 78 4.41 13.15 -7.67
C ILE A 78 5.69 12.81 -6.90
N SER A 79 5.57 12.00 -5.85
CA SER A 79 6.69 11.42 -5.12
C SER A 79 6.28 10.07 -4.52
N THR A 80 7.25 9.20 -4.30
CA THR A 80 7.05 7.90 -3.65
C THR A 80 8.25 7.56 -2.78
N ASP A 81 7.97 7.13 -1.56
CA ASP A 81 8.93 6.67 -0.57
C ASP A 81 8.62 5.22 -0.17
N THR A 82 9.62 4.35 -0.19
CA THR A 82 9.47 2.98 0.31
C THR A 82 9.33 2.99 1.82
N ILE A 83 8.25 2.41 2.34
CA ILE A 83 8.14 2.12 3.78
C ILE A 83 8.84 0.79 4.07
N ARG A 84 8.45 -0.26 3.34
CA ARG A 84 8.95 -1.63 3.57
C ARG A 84 8.66 -2.52 2.38
N LEU A 85 9.68 -3.18 1.87
CA LEU A 85 9.52 -4.29 0.93
C LEU A 85 9.25 -5.58 1.69
N SER A 86 8.42 -6.46 1.14
CA SER A 86 7.98 -7.71 1.78
C SER A 86 7.42 -7.49 3.19
N PHE A 87 6.46 -6.58 3.31
CA PHE A 87 5.81 -6.16 4.54
C PHE A 87 5.19 -7.35 5.30
N ASP A 88 5.63 -7.54 6.54
CA ASP A 88 5.10 -8.53 7.45
C ASP A 88 3.96 -7.93 8.29
N PHE A 89 2.76 -8.49 8.13
CA PHE A 89 1.54 -8.01 8.79
C PHE A 89 1.48 -8.31 10.30
N LYS A 90 2.42 -9.04 10.87
CA LYS A 90 2.55 -9.26 12.31
C LYS A 90 3.57 -8.29 12.92
N GLU A 91 4.63 -7.99 12.19
CA GLU A 91 5.78 -7.25 12.73
C GLU A 91 5.78 -5.76 12.32
N ASP A 92 5.42 -5.45 11.07
CA ASP A 92 5.71 -4.15 10.47
C ASP A 92 4.60 -3.10 10.69
N TRP A 93 3.47 -3.45 11.33
CA TRP A 93 2.42 -2.47 11.64
C TRP A 93 2.90 -1.32 12.52
N LYS A 94 3.81 -1.60 13.47
CA LYS A 94 4.38 -0.57 14.33
C LYS A 94 5.25 0.41 13.55
N LEU A 95 6.04 -0.10 12.59
CA LEU A 95 6.83 0.73 11.68
C LEU A 95 5.91 1.64 10.86
N LEU A 96 4.85 1.09 10.27
CA LEU A 96 3.90 1.87 9.49
C LEU A 96 3.20 2.93 10.33
N ALA A 97 2.76 2.61 11.55
CA ALA A 97 2.13 3.58 12.45
C ALA A 97 3.07 4.76 12.74
N SER A 98 4.34 4.50 13.09
CA SER A 98 5.33 5.55 13.32
C SER A 98 5.57 6.43 12.09
N LYS A 99 5.60 5.84 10.89
CA LYS A 99 5.72 6.61 9.63
C LYS A 99 4.50 7.48 9.36
N ILE A 100 3.29 6.96 9.61
CA ILE A 100 2.05 7.71 9.48
C ILE A 100 2.01 8.89 10.45
N GLU A 101 2.37 8.67 11.72
CA GLU A 101 2.44 9.71 12.75
C GLU A 101 3.41 10.83 12.33
N ALA A 102 4.62 10.50 11.89
CA ALA A 102 5.59 11.49 11.43
C ALA A 102 5.05 12.35 10.27
N VAL A 103 4.33 11.75 9.32
CA VAL A 103 3.70 12.47 8.21
C VAL A 103 2.57 13.39 8.69
N GLN A 104 1.78 12.95 9.66
CA GLN A 104 0.66 13.73 10.19
C GLN A 104 1.16 14.87 11.11
N SER A 105 2.23 14.66 11.87
CA SER A 105 2.83 15.64 12.77
C SER A 105 3.72 16.69 12.09
N ALA A 106 4.18 16.46 10.86
CA ALA A 106 4.97 17.44 10.09
C ALA A 106 4.18 18.70 9.67
N ILE A 107 2.96 18.90 10.19
CA ILE A 107 2.16 20.12 10.08
C ILE A 107 1.87 20.58 11.51
N VAL A 108 2.87 21.20 12.13
CA VAL A 108 2.72 22.15 13.25
C VAL A 108 3.65 23.32 12.96
#